data_AF-A0A7S3HNS3-F1
#
_entry.id   AF-A0A7S3HNS3-F1
#
_cell.length_a   1.000
_cell.length_b   1.000
_cell.length_c   1.000
_cell.angle_alpha   90.00
_cell.angle_beta   90.00
_cell.angle_gamma   90.00
#
_symmetry.space_group_name_H-M   'P 1'
#
loop_
_entity.id
_entity.type
_entity.pdbx_description
1 polymer ?
#
loop_
_entity_poly.entity_id
_entity_poly.type
_entity_poly.pdbx_seq_one_letter_code
_entity_poly.pdbx_strand_id
1 'polypeptide(L)'
;MPPKTQTKKMCAKKNCTNINCPFPHPKPYVPPENALQPIKKFVSHGAASFTPPTTAFQYNELPHLILHDHKTNPPPGKHADPIRDEIRRCLNCRKDFMLTIDETEWFNNKGFYLPKRCKECRTVRRKNEQALGRADVVEQKNKLEC
;
A
#
# COMPACT_ATOMS: atom_id res chain seq x y z
N MET A 1 -36.11 14.59 34.38
CA MET A 1 -35.82 13.34 33.65
C MET A 1 -35.30 13.71 32.27
N PRO A 2 -34.07 13.35 31.88
CA PRO A 2 -33.60 13.62 30.52
C PRO A 2 -34.37 12.75 29.51
N PRO A 3 -34.75 13.28 28.33
CA PRO A 3 -35.41 12.51 27.30
C PRO A 3 -34.46 11.43 26.76
N LYS A 4 -34.98 10.21 26.60
CA LYS A 4 -34.23 9.09 26.03
C LYS A 4 -33.78 9.46 24.62
N THR A 5 -32.48 9.68 24.44
CA THR A 5 -31.87 9.90 23.12
C THR A 5 -31.99 8.60 22.33
N GLN A 6 -32.89 8.58 21.34
CA GLN A 6 -32.97 7.48 20.38
C GLN A 6 -31.70 7.49 19.54
N THR A 7 -30.78 6.58 19.82
CA THR A 7 -29.64 6.29 18.94
C THR A 7 -30.18 5.70 17.65
N LYS A 8 -30.20 6.49 16.56
CA LYS A 8 -30.55 6.01 15.23
C LYS A 8 -29.58 4.88 14.86
N LYS A 9 -30.08 3.64 14.82
CA LYS A 9 -29.32 2.47 14.40
C LYS A 9 -28.83 2.69 12.96
N MET A 10 -27.55 2.45 12.69
CA MET A 10 -27.01 2.52 11.32
C MET A 10 -27.42 1.28 10.53
N CYS A 11 -27.35 1.36 9.19
CA CYS A 11 -27.61 0.20 8.33
C CYS A 11 -26.61 -0.93 8.67
N ALA A 12 -27.12 -2.12 9.01
CA ALA A 12 -26.27 -3.26 9.38
C ALA A 12 -25.47 -3.86 8.19
N LYS A 13 -25.84 -3.51 6.94
CA LYS A 13 -25.13 -3.94 5.74
C LYS A 13 -23.93 -3.02 5.51
N LYS A 14 -22.73 -3.57 5.73
CA LYS A 14 -21.44 -2.86 5.66
C LYS A 14 -21.13 -2.21 4.29
N ASN A 15 -21.92 -2.44 3.24
CA ASN A 15 -21.82 -1.85 1.90
C ASN A 15 -23.20 -1.66 1.23
N CYS A 16 -24.21 -1.17 1.95
CA CYS A 16 -25.51 -0.89 1.34
C CYS A 16 -25.40 0.26 0.33
N THR A 17 -25.60 -0.01 -0.96
CA THR A 17 -25.63 0.98 -2.06
C THR A 17 -27.05 1.35 -2.50
N ASN A 18 -28.07 0.85 -1.79
CA ASN A 18 -29.45 1.12 -2.14
C ASN A 18 -29.80 2.60 -1.88
N ILE A 19 -30.10 3.32 -2.97
CA ILE A 19 -30.42 4.74 -2.98
C ILE A 19 -31.63 5.08 -2.08
N ASN A 20 -32.53 4.13 -1.83
CA ASN A 20 -33.74 4.32 -1.02
C ASN A 20 -33.65 3.71 0.40
N CYS A 21 -32.45 3.43 0.91
CA CYS A 21 -32.31 2.86 2.25
C CYS A 21 -32.64 3.90 3.35
N PRO A 22 -33.57 3.61 4.28
CA PRO A 22 -34.05 4.58 5.29
C PRO A 22 -33.05 4.87 6.42
N PHE A 23 -31.91 4.17 6.43
CA PHE A 23 -30.85 4.33 7.41
C PHE A 23 -29.70 5.18 6.85
N PRO A 24 -29.09 6.08 7.64
CA PRO A 24 -28.02 6.94 7.16
C PRO A 24 -26.76 6.13 6.81
N HIS A 25 -26.20 6.39 5.63
CA HIS A 25 -24.94 5.84 5.15
C HIS A 25 -23.81 6.87 5.30
N PRO A 26 -22.56 6.45 5.56
CA PRO A 26 -21.41 7.33 5.36
C PRO A 26 -21.35 7.71 3.88
N LYS A 27 -21.32 9.01 3.57
CA LYS A 27 -21.19 9.46 2.18
C LYS A 27 -19.90 8.86 1.61
N PRO A 28 -19.93 8.25 0.41
CA PRO A 28 -18.70 7.85 -0.25
C PRO A 28 -17.84 9.10 -0.40
N TYR A 29 -16.56 9.00 -0.02
CA TYR A 29 -15.62 10.09 -0.18
C TYR A 29 -15.50 10.39 -1.68
N VAL A 30 -16.05 11.52 -2.10
CA VAL A 30 -15.85 12.06 -3.44
C VAL A 30 -14.65 12.99 -3.35
N PRO A 31 -13.52 12.70 -4.02
CA PRO A 31 -12.41 13.63 -4.10
C PRO A 31 -12.89 14.96 -4.71
N PRO A 32 -12.41 16.11 -4.24
CA PRO A 32 -12.77 17.40 -4.85
C PRO A 32 -12.34 17.41 -6.33
N GLU A 33 -13.29 17.71 -7.21
CA GLU A 33 -13.20 17.63 -8.68
C GLU A 33 -12.19 18.62 -9.33
N ASN A 34 -11.38 19.32 -8.54
CA ASN A 34 -10.58 20.46 -8.98
C ASN A 34 -9.05 20.27 -8.91
N ALA A 35 -8.54 19.05 -9.19
CA ALA A 35 -7.10 18.81 -9.31
C ALA A 35 -6.68 18.18 -10.64
N LEU A 36 -7.49 18.31 -11.70
CA LEU A 36 -7.04 18.07 -13.07
C LEU A 36 -6.56 19.39 -13.64
N GLN A 37 -5.24 19.61 -13.62
CA GLN A 37 -4.64 20.62 -14.49
C GLN A 37 -4.99 20.28 -15.95
N PRO A 38 -5.22 21.28 -16.81
CA PRO A 38 -5.52 21.04 -18.21
C PRO A 38 -4.32 20.35 -18.87
N ILE A 39 -4.48 19.07 -19.18
CA ILE A 39 -3.66 18.37 -20.17
C ILE A 39 -3.71 19.19 -21.47
N LYS A 40 -2.59 19.83 -21.80
CA LYS A 40 -2.40 20.52 -23.08
C LYS A 40 -2.69 19.49 -24.18
N LYS A 41 -3.75 19.74 -24.94
CA LYS A 41 -4.15 18.92 -26.08
C LYS A 41 -2.99 18.90 -27.07
N PHE A 42 -2.31 17.77 -27.20
CA PHE A 42 -1.38 17.53 -28.29
C PHE A 42 -2.21 17.45 -29.57
N VAL A 43 -1.96 18.38 -30.49
CA VAL A 43 -2.58 18.38 -31.82
C VAL A 43 -1.92 17.25 -32.61
N SER A 44 -2.64 16.16 -32.84
CA SER A 44 -2.20 15.07 -33.71
C SER A 44 -2.55 15.42 -35.18
N HIS A 45 -1.56 15.86 -35.95
CA HIS A 45 -1.63 15.78 -37.41
C HIS A 45 -0.82 14.58 -37.88
N GLY A 46 -1.41 13.76 -38.75
CA GLY A 46 -0.66 12.84 -39.63
C GLY A 46 -0.92 11.37 -39.37
N ALA A 47 -1.94 10.83 -40.06
CA ALA A 47 -2.04 9.41 -40.32
C ALA A 47 -0.95 9.03 -41.34
N ALA A 48 0.08 8.33 -40.89
CA ALA A 48 1.00 7.62 -41.79
C ALA A 48 0.74 6.13 -41.62
N SER A 49 0.14 5.54 -42.65
CA SER A 49 -0.03 4.11 -42.84
C SER A 49 1.33 3.44 -43.02
N PHE A 50 1.87 2.87 -41.94
CA PHE A 50 3.02 1.97 -42.01
C PHE A 50 2.53 0.53 -42.12
N THR A 51 2.51 0.02 -43.34
CA THR A 51 2.47 -1.43 -43.59
C THR A 51 3.80 -2.05 -43.13
N PRO A 52 3.78 -3.17 -42.39
CA PRO A 52 5.01 -3.83 -41.96
C PRO A 52 5.68 -4.55 -43.16
N PRO A 53 7.00 -4.45 -43.35
CA PRO A 53 7.69 -5.36 -44.26
C PRO A 53 7.79 -6.75 -43.60
N THR A 54 7.08 -7.70 -44.20
CA THR A 54 7.30 -9.14 -44.04
C THR A 54 8.71 -9.50 -44.53
N THR A 55 9.66 -9.61 -43.61
CA THR A 55 10.90 -10.35 -43.85
C THR A 55 10.95 -11.50 -42.85
N ALA A 56 10.79 -12.70 -43.41
CA ALA A 56 11.04 -13.96 -42.74
C ALA A 56 12.47 -13.95 -42.19
N PHE A 57 12.59 -13.85 -40.87
CA PHE A 57 13.86 -14.07 -40.19
C PHE A 57 13.94 -15.54 -39.79
N GLN A 58 14.94 -16.17 -40.37
CA GLN A 58 15.37 -17.55 -40.20
C GLN A 58 15.74 -17.80 -38.73
N TYR A 59 14.93 -18.59 -38.03
CA TYR A 59 15.22 -19.04 -36.67
C TYR A 59 16.37 -20.05 -36.72
N ASN A 60 17.61 -19.54 -36.67
CA ASN A 60 18.75 -20.35 -36.31
C ASN A 60 18.83 -20.43 -34.78
N GLU A 61 18.93 -21.67 -34.32
CA GLU A 61 18.87 -22.17 -32.95
C GLU A 61 19.75 -21.39 -31.96
N LEU A 62 19.12 -20.84 -30.92
CA LEU A 62 19.84 -20.26 -29.78
C LEU A 62 20.22 -21.38 -28.79
N PRO A 63 21.49 -21.44 -28.34
CA PRO A 63 21.98 -22.49 -27.48
C PRO A 63 21.35 -22.42 -26.08
N HIS A 64 21.11 -23.61 -25.55
CA HIS A 64 20.57 -23.95 -24.23
C HIS A 64 21.02 -22.98 -23.14
N LEU A 65 20.06 -22.30 -22.50
CA LEU A 65 20.28 -21.38 -21.39
C LEU A 65 21.12 -22.05 -20.29
N ILE A 66 22.29 -21.46 -20.05
CA ILE A 66 23.04 -21.66 -18.81
C ILE A 66 22.12 -21.14 -17.69
N LEU A 67 21.65 -22.03 -16.82
CA LEU A 67 21.12 -21.64 -15.51
C LEU A 67 22.29 -21.05 -14.72
N HIS A 68 22.57 -19.76 -14.94
CA HIS A 68 23.37 -19.02 -13.99
C HIS A 68 22.56 -18.98 -12.69
N ASP A 69 23.15 -19.49 -11.61
CA ASP A 69 22.65 -19.29 -10.25
C ASP A 69 22.48 -17.79 -10.03
N HIS A 70 21.26 -17.31 -10.20
CA HIS A 70 20.86 -15.95 -9.86
C HIS A 70 20.78 -15.84 -8.32
N LYS A 71 21.95 -15.86 -7.67
CA LYS A 71 22.19 -15.07 -6.45
C LYS A 71 22.25 -13.58 -6.82
N THR A 72 21.43 -13.13 -7.76
CA THR A 72 21.21 -11.72 -7.98
C THR A 72 20.37 -11.24 -6.82
N ASN A 73 20.89 -10.27 -6.08
CA ASN A 73 20.11 -9.45 -5.14
C ASN A 73 18.73 -9.20 -5.75
N PRO A 74 17.63 -9.43 -5.00
CA PRO A 74 16.29 -9.29 -5.55
C PRO A 74 16.22 -7.93 -6.26
N PRO A 75 15.60 -7.86 -7.47
CA PRO A 75 15.50 -6.62 -8.20
C PRO A 75 14.96 -5.58 -7.22
N PRO A 76 15.56 -4.37 -7.17
CA PRO A 76 15.08 -3.34 -6.26
C PRO A 76 13.59 -3.27 -6.47
N GLY A 77 12.83 -3.42 -5.38
CA GLY A 77 11.39 -3.29 -5.44
C GLY A 77 11.04 -2.00 -6.17
N LYS A 78 9.79 -1.83 -6.62
CA LYS A 78 9.32 -0.67 -7.41
C LYS A 78 9.59 0.71 -6.76
N HIS A 79 10.28 0.75 -5.61
CA HIS A 79 10.62 1.85 -4.74
C HIS A 79 12.12 1.76 -4.42
N ALA A 80 12.95 2.21 -5.36
CA ALA A 80 14.37 2.44 -5.13
C ALA A 80 14.54 3.85 -4.54
N ASP A 81 14.35 3.98 -3.23
CA ASP A 81 14.59 5.25 -2.54
C ASP A 81 16.12 5.50 -2.44
N PRO A 82 16.60 6.75 -2.55
CA PRO A 82 18.04 7.04 -2.49
C PRO A 82 18.62 6.66 -1.13
N ILE A 83 19.72 5.89 -1.14
CA ILE A 83 20.44 5.46 0.07
C ILE A 83 21.25 6.65 0.60
N ARG A 84 20.82 7.22 1.72
CA ARG A 84 21.50 8.34 2.39
C ARG A 84 21.03 8.46 3.84
N ASP A 85 21.83 9.11 4.66
CA ASP A 85 21.38 9.55 5.98
C ASP A 85 20.40 10.71 5.83
N GLU A 86 19.20 10.55 6.37
CA GLU A 86 18.18 11.60 6.32
C GLU A 86 17.39 11.64 7.63
N ILE A 87 17.19 12.86 8.15
CA ILE A 87 16.32 13.09 9.31
C ILE A 87 14.88 13.22 8.82
N ARG A 88 13.99 12.38 9.32
CA ARG A 88 12.57 12.37 8.97
C ARG A 88 11.69 12.56 10.20
N ARG A 89 10.56 13.24 10.02
CA ARG A 89 9.56 13.45 11.07
C ARG A 89 8.60 12.28 11.16
N CYS A 90 8.46 11.70 12.35
CA CYS A 90 7.51 10.61 12.60
C CYS A 90 6.05 11.09 12.51
N LEU A 91 5.21 10.40 11.74
CA LEU A 91 3.78 10.74 11.63
C LEU A 91 2.98 10.56 12.94
N ASN A 92 3.45 9.74 13.88
CA ASN A 92 2.71 9.44 15.12
C ASN A 92 3.16 10.33 16.28
N CYS A 93 4.43 10.24 16.67
CA CYS A 93 4.95 11.01 17.80
C CYS A 93 5.50 12.39 17.41
N ARG A 94 5.55 12.73 16.12
CA ARG A 94 6.10 14.00 15.58
C ARG A 94 7.55 14.30 15.97
N LYS A 95 8.27 13.31 16.51
CA LYS A 95 9.71 13.39 16.76
C LYS A 95 10.46 13.17 15.45
N ASP A 96 11.52 13.95 15.27
CA ASP A 96 12.46 13.76 14.20
C ASP A 96 13.37 12.56 14.56
N PHE A 97 13.59 11.67 13.60
CA PHE A 97 14.44 10.50 13.76
C PHE A 97 15.35 10.36 12.55
N MET A 98 16.57 9.89 12.81
CA MET A 98 17.56 9.65 11.77
C MET A 98 17.30 8.29 11.14
N LEU A 99 17.18 8.27 9.81
CA LEU A 99 17.18 7.06 9.01
C LEU A 99 18.58 6.91 8.44
N THR A 100 19.31 5.88 8.88
CA THR A 100 20.69 5.67 8.45
C THR A 100 20.76 5.00 7.08
N ILE A 101 21.94 5.07 6.46
CA ILE A 101 22.29 4.31 5.26
C ILE A 101 21.93 2.83 5.41
N ASP A 102 22.36 2.18 6.50
CA ASP A 102 22.10 0.77 6.77
C ASP A 102 20.61 0.43 6.81
N GLU A 103 19.80 1.29 7.45
CA GLU A 103 18.35 1.08 7.50
C GLU A 103 17.73 1.22 6.10
N THR A 104 18.14 2.25 5.37
CA THR A 104 17.63 2.52 4.01
C THR A 104 17.99 1.39 3.04
N GLU A 105 19.23 0.92 3.08
CA GLU A 105 19.70 -0.21 2.30
C GLU A 105 18.93 -1.49 2.66
N TRP A 106 18.68 -1.73 3.95
CA TRP A 106 17.88 -2.86 4.40
C TRP A 106 16.44 -2.82 3.85
N PHE A 107 15.79 -1.65 3.85
CA PHE A 107 14.45 -1.49 3.27
C PHE A 107 14.48 -1.72 1.75
N ASN A 108 15.45 -1.14 1.05
CA ASN A 108 15.61 -1.28 -0.40
C ASN A 108 15.88 -2.74 -0.80
N ASN A 109 16.78 -3.44 -0.10
CA ASN A 109 17.11 -4.85 -0.35
C ASN A 109 15.92 -5.78 -0.09
N LYS A 110 15.00 -5.39 0.78
CA LYS A 110 13.75 -6.13 1.00
C LYS A 110 12.63 -5.71 0.04
N GLY A 111 12.85 -4.70 -0.80
CA GLY A 111 11.82 -4.13 -1.67
C GLY A 111 10.70 -3.44 -0.92
N PHE A 112 10.97 -2.96 0.30
CA PHE A 112 10.03 -2.21 1.13
C PHE A 112 10.27 -0.71 1.02
N TYR A 113 9.21 0.06 1.20
CA TYR A 113 9.30 1.52 1.31
C TYR A 113 9.96 1.95 2.62
N LEU A 114 10.60 3.11 2.58
CA LEU A 114 11.14 3.73 3.79
C LEU A 114 10.04 4.02 4.83
N PRO A 115 10.34 3.81 6.12
CA PRO A 115 9.36 3.94 7.18
C PRO A 115 8.98 5.40 7.43
N LYS A 116 7.67 5.68 7.42
CA LYS A 116 7.13 7.00 7.81
C LYS A 116 7.03 7.23 9.33
N ARG A 117 7.39 6.23 10.13
CA ARG A 117 7.28 6.23 11.59
C ARG A 117 8.61 5.81 12.20
N CYS A 118 8.98 6.42 13.32
CA CYS A 118 10.19 6.06 14.05
C CYS A 118 10.13 4.63 14.60
N LYS A 119 11.32 4.10 14.96
CA LYS A 119 11.49 2.76 15.55
C LYS A 119 10.57 2.51 16.75
N GLU A 120 10.51 3.46 17.69
CA GLU A 120 9.64 3.39 18.88
C GLU A 120 8.17 3.17 18.51
N CYS A 121 7.64 3.97 17.59
CA CYS A 121 6.24 3.88 17.18
C CYS A 121 5.93 2.57 16.44
N ARG A 122 6.88 2.04 15.66
CA ARG A 122 6.74 0.74 15.01
C ARG A 122 6.73 -0.40 16.04
N THR A 123 7.61 -0.32 17.04
CA THR A 123 7.69 -1.32 18.12
C THR A 123 6.44 -1.30 19.00
N VAL A 124 5.97 -0.12 19.41
CA VAL A 124 4.73 0.01 20.22
C VAL A 124 3.54 -0.56 19.46
N ARG A 125 3.40 -0.26 18.17
CA ARG A 125 2.34 -0.84 17.34
C ARG A 125 2.39 -2.36 17.33
N ARG A 126 3.58 -2.94 17.11
CA ARG A 126 3.77 -4.40 17.11
C ARG A 126 3.42 -5.01 18.48
N LYS A 127 3.82 -4.38 19.58
CA LYS A 127 3.48 -4.82 20.94
C LYS A 127 1.97 -4.79 21.18
N ASN A 128 1.29 -3.72 20.76
CA ASN A 128 -0.16 -3.59 20.92
C ASN A 128 -0.93 -4.62 20.07
N GLU A 129 -0.47 -4.87 18.83
CA GLU A 129 -1.03 -5.92 17.96
C GLU A 129 -0.88 -7.32 18.60
N GLN A 130 0.29 -7.60 19.22
CA GLN A 130 0.53 -8.85 19.94
C GLN A 130 -0.29 -8.97 21.23
N ALA A 131 -0.51 -7.87 21.95
CA ALA A 131 -1.31 -7.85 23.17
C ALA A 131 -2.80 -8.11 22.87
N LEU A 132 -3.34 -7.49 21.82
CA LEU A 132 -4.73 -7.70 21.40
C LEU A 132 -4.96 -9.11 20.83
N GLY A 133 -4.03 -9.61 20.00
CA GLY A 133 -4.15 -10.95 19.41
C GLY A 133 -3.94 -12.12 20.39
N ARG A 134 -3.44 -11.88 21.62
CA ARG A 134 -3.30 -12.90 22.68
C ARG A 134 -4.47 -12.95 23.64
N ALA A 135 -5.26 -11.89 23.77
CA ALA A 135 -6.43 -11.89 24.65
C ALA A 135 -7.50 -12.88 24.16
N ASP A 136 -7.73 -12.93 22.84
CA ASP A 136 -8.75 -13.79 22.24
C ASP A 136 -8.43 -15.30 22.31
N VAL A 137 -7.15 -15.68 22.45
CA VAL A 137 -6.74 -17.09 22.56
C VAL A 137 -6.80 -17.60 24.00
N VAL A 138 -6.58 -16.74 24.99
CA VAL A 138 -6.63 -17.14 26.41
C VAL A 138 -8.07 -17.36 26.87
N GLU A 139 -9.03 -16.55 26.38
CA GLU A 139 -10.44 -16.70 26.73
C GLU A 139 -11.09 -17.97 26.16
N GLN A 140 -10.64 -18.43 24.98
CA GLN A 140 -11.13 -19.69 24.40
C GLN A 140 -10.60 -20.94 25.11
N LYS A 141 -9.41 -20.89 25.72
CA LYS A 141 -8.85 -22.02 26.48
C LYS A 141 -9.53 -22.20 27.84
N ASN A 142 -9.89 -21.11 28.52
CA ASN A 142 -10.58 -21.16 29.82
C ASN A 142 -12.04 -21.62 29.74
N LYS A 143 -12.60 -21.84 28.53
CA LYS A 143 -13.95 -22.39 28.34
C LYS A 143 -13.96 -23.88 27.97
N LEU A 144 -12.80 -24.48 27.75
CA LEU A 144 -12.64 -25.90 27.42
C LEU A 144 -12.14 -26.73 28.62
N GLU A 145 -11.87 -26.08 29.76
CA GLU A 145 -11.50 -26.72 31.03
C GLU A 145 -12.56 -26.53 32.13
N CYS A 146 -13.84 -26.33 31.74
CA CYS A 146 -15.01 -26.39 32.61
C CYS A 146 -16.05 -27.33 32.02
#